data_AF-A0A7C1BQG9-F1
#
_entry.id   AF-A0A7C1BQG9-F1
#
_cell.length_a   1.000
_cell.length_b   1.000
_cell.length_c   1.000
_cell.angle_alpha   90.00
_cell.angle_beta   90.00
_cell.angle_gamma   90.00
#
_symmetry.space_group_name_H-M   'P 1'
#
loop_
_entity.id
_entity.type
_entity.pdbx_description
1 polymer ?
#
loop_
_entity_poly.entity_id
_entity_poly.type
_entity_poly.pdbx_seq_one_letter_code
_entity_poly.pdbx_strand_id
1 'polypeptide(L)'
;MRYGKIWGEWKAIEKLRDFNPYLVVFLVFVPTRGTPMSSVSPPKETEVVAVLNHARSRFREVAMGCMRPPGFKSTLDPKLLEQKLVDRIAVPHKSVVEKHRLEVVHACCSIPHELIDKYFTD
;
A
#
# COMPACT_ATOMS: atom_id res chain seq x y z
N MET A 1 -10.95 -2.59 9.10
CA MET A 1 -12.01 -2.10 8.20
C MET A 1 -13.34 -2.74 8.60
N ARG A 2 -14.47 -2.07 8.43
CA ARG A 2 -15.80 -2.64 8.69
C ARG A 2 -16.66 -2.50 7.44
N TYR A 3 -16.82 -3.59 6.69
CA TYR A 3 -17.56 -3.64 5.42
C TYR A 3 -17.18 -2.49 4.47
N GLY A 4 -15.91 -2.42 4.07
CA GLY A 4 -15.43 -1.40 3.12
C GLY A 4 -15.07 -0.05 3.74
N LYS A 5 -15.51 0.22 4.98
CA LYS A 5 -15.30 1.51 5.63
C LYS A 5 -14.09 1.51 6.56
N ILE A 6 -13.32 2.59 6.52
CA ILE A 6 -12.28 2.86 7.52
C ILE A 6 -12.95 2.98 8.88
N TRP A 7 -12.42 2.25 9.86
CA TRP A 7 -12.95 2.20 11.22
C TRP A 7 -11.86 1.88 12.25
N GLY A 8 -11.14 0.78 12.07
CA GLY A 8 -10.15 0.28 13.04
C GLY A 8 -8.71 0.63 12.69
N GLU A 9 -8.46 1.16 11.50
CA GLU A 9 -7.15 1.36 10.90
C GLU A 9 -6.29 2.31 11.73
N TRP A 10 -6.87 3.41 12.22
CA TRP A 10 -6.17 4.36 13.08
C TRP A 10 -5.66 3.70 14.36
N LYS A 11 -6.54 2.94 15.03
CA LYS A 11 -6.19 2.20 16.25
C LYS A 11 -5.19 1.08 15.97
N ALA A 12 -5.31 0.40 14.84
CA ALA A 12 -4.37 -0.63 14.42
C ALA A 12 -2.97 -0.04 14.19
N ILE A 13 -2.88 1.12 13.52
CA ILE A 13 -1.62 1.84 13.33
C ILE A 13 -0.99 2.19 14.67
N GLU A 14 -1.75 2.77 15.61
CA GLU A 14 -1.19 3.11 16.92
C GLU A 14 -0.69 1.88 17.68
N LYS A 15 -1.42 0.76 17.65
CA LYS A 15 -0.97 -0.49 18.27
C LYS A 15 0.25 -1.11 17.59
N LEU A 16 0.38 -0.98 16.27
CA LEU A 16 1.53 -1.53 15.54
C LEU A 16 2.85 -0.86 15.95
N ARG A 17 2.80 0.38 16.45
CA ARG A 17 4.00 1.09 16.94
C ARG A 17 4.69 0.36 18.08
N ASP A 18 3.92 -0.33 18.93
CA ASP A 18 4.43 -1.07 20.08
C ASP A 18 5.38 -2.22 19.66
N PHE A 19 5.31 -2.67 18.41
CA PHE A 19 6.13 -3.74 17.86
C PHE A 19 7.36 -3.24 17.07
N ASN A 20 7.48 -1.94 16.85
CA ASN A 20 8.54 -1.31 16.05
C ASN A 20 8.88 -2.08 14.74
N PRO A 21 7.89 -2.30 13.85
CA PRO A 21 8.11 -3.05 12.63
C PRO A 21 9.09 -2.33 11.70
N TYR A 22 9.99 -3.08 11.07
CA TYR A 22 10.90 -2.52 10.07
C TYR A 22 10.14 -2.05 8.81
N LEU A 23 9.01 -2.69 8.49
CA LEU A 23 8.16 -2.40 7.33
C LEU A 23 6.69 -2.61 7.69
N VAL A 24 5.83 -1.68 7.28
CA VAL A 24 4.37 -1.85 7.34
C VAL A 24 3.78 -1.85 5.93
N VAL A 25 3.14 -2.96 5.57
CA VAL A 25 2.50 -3.12 4.26
C VAL A 25 1.00 -2.89 4.38
N PHE A 26 0.49 -1.92 3.62
CA PHE A 26 -0.94 -1.62 3.54
C PHE A 26 -1.57 -2.30 2.33
N LEU A 27 -2.77 -2.84 2.52
CA LEU A 27 -3.62 -3.35 1.45
C LEU A 27 -4.90 -2.55 1.39
N VAL A 28 -5.48 -2.44 0.20
CA VAL A 28 -6.82 -1.88 0.00
C VAL A 28 -7.76 -3.03 -0.31
N PHE A 29 -8.88 -3.06 0.40
CA PHE A 29 -9.89 -4.09 0.22
C PHE A 29 -10.36 -4.16 -1.24
N VAL A 30 -10.43 -5.38 -1.77
CA VAL A 30 -10.97 -5.69 -3.09
C VAL A 30 -12.26 -6.48 -2.90
N PRO A 31 -13.40 -6.01 -3.45
CA PRO A 31 -14.62 -6.79 -3.44
C PRO A 31 -14.41 -8.05 -4.30
N THR A 32 -14.24 -9.21 -3.65
CA THR A 32 -13.91 -10.46 -4.33
C THR A 32 -15.18 -11.22 -4.68
N ARG A 33 -15.36 -11.56 -5.97
CA ARG A 33 -16.50 -12.35 -6.46
C ARG A 33 -16.60 -13.67 -5.69
N GLY A 34 -17.82 -14.04 -5.29
CA GLY A 34 -18.09 -15.28 -4.55
C GLY A 34 -17.84 -15.20 -3.04
N THR A 35 -17.41 -14.05 -2.52
CA THR A 35 -17.35 -13.81 -1.08
C THR A 35 -18.60 -13.07 -0.58
N PRO A 36 -18.98 -13.19 0.71
CA PRO A 36 -20.09 -12.41 1.28
C PRO A 36 -19.93 -10.89 1.13
N MET A 37 -18.70 -10.40 0.91
CA MET A 37 -18.41 -8.97 0.72
C MET A 37 -18.26 -8.58 -0.76
N SER A 38 -18.70 -9.41 -1.70
CA SER A 38 -18.55 -9.13 -3.14
C SER A 38 -19.27 -7.85 -3.60
N SER A 39 -20.32 -7.43 -2.89
CA SER A 39 -21.09 -6.22 -3.17
C SER A 39 -20.68 -5.00 -2.33
N VAL A 40 -19.71 -5.17 -1.42
CA VAL A 40 -19.24 -4.09 -0.57
C VAL A 40 -18.29 -3.20 -1.36
N SER A 41 -18.50 -1.88 -1.34
CA SER A 41 -17.56 -0.96 -1.99
C SER A 41 -16.22 -0.87 -1.25
N PRO A 42 -15.09 -0.73 -1.96
CA PRO A 42 -13.82 -0.39 -1.32
C PRO A 42 -13.87 1.01 -0.69
N PRO A 43 -12.96 1.33 0.25
CA PRO A 43 -12.83 2.69 0.77
C PRO A 43 -12.48 3.67 -0.36
N LYS A 44 -12.84 4.95 -0.19
CA LYS A 44 -12.46 5.98 -1.15
C LYS A 44 -10.95 6.16 -1.15
N GLU A 45 -10.37 6.52 -2.28
CA GLU A 45 -8.93 6.81 -2.38
C GLU A 45 -8.48 7.88 -1.38
N THR A 46 -9.30 8.91 -1.15
CA THR A 46 -9.00 9.97 -0.19
C THR A 46 -8.91 9.46 1.25
N GLU A 47 -9.71 8.46 1.61
CA GLU A 47 -9.64 7.81 2.93
C GLU A 47 -8.37 6.96 3.04
N VAL A 48 -7.99 6.24 1.97
CA VAL A 48 -6.75 5.47 1.91
C VAL A 48 -5.52 6.38 2.06
N VAL A 49 -5.50 7.51 1.34
CA VAL A 49 -4.46 8.54 1.45
C VAL A 49 -4.37 9.07 2.88
N ALA A 50 -5.49 9.36 3.54
CA ALA A 50 -5.50 9.85 4.92
C ALA A 50 -4.89 8.81 5.90
N VAL A 51 -5.21 7.53 5.72
CA VAL A 51 -4.65 6.43 6.54
C VAL A 51 -3.14 6.30 6.32
N LEU A 52 -2.68 6.34 5.07
CA LEU A 52 -1.25 6.26 4.76
C LEU A 52 -0.48 7.47 5.26
N ASN A 53 -1.04 8.68 5.18
CA ASN A 53 -0.43 9.88 5.74
C ASN A 53 -0.23 9.75 7.26
N HIS A 54 -1.21 9.18 7.97
CA HIS A 54 -1.07 8.91 9.39
C HIS A 54 -0.01 7.85 9.69
N ALA A 55 0.09 6.79 8.86
CA ALA A 55 1.12 5.76 8.98
C ALA A 55 2.54 6.28 8.69
N ARG A 56 2.70 7.11 7.65
CA ARG A 56 3.99 7.66 7.22
C ARG A 56 4.69 8.48 8.31
N SER A 57 3.93 9.15 9.17
CA SER A 57 4.47 9.90 10.32
C SER A 57 4.84 9.02 11.53
N ARG A 58 4.61 7.70 11.48
CA ARG A 58 4.78 6.77 12.61
C ARG A 58 5.74 5.62 12.35
N PHE A 59 5.92 5.26 11.09
CA PHE A 59 6.77 4.13 10.69
C PHE A 59 7.91 4.60 9.80
N ARG A 60 9.04 3.92 9.93
CA ARG A 60 10.23 4.21 9.12
C ARG A 60 9.95 3.90 7.65
N GLU A 61 9.36 2.74 7.39
CA GLU A 61 9.08 2.26 6.04
C GLU A 61 7.62 1.81 5.90
N VAL A 62 6.95 2.32 4.87
CA VAL A 62 5.56 2.08 4.54
C VAL A 62 5.46 1.63 3.08
N ALA A 63 4.79 0.52 2.84
CA ALA A 63 4.59 -0.01 1.50
C ALA A 63 3.10 -0.06 1.13
N MET A 64 2.81 0.20 -0.15
CA MET A 64 1.54 -0.18 -0.77
C MET A 64 1.64 -1.58 -1.35
N GLY A 65 1.00 -2.54 -0.70
CA GLY A 65 1.02 -3.94 -1.08
C GLY A 65 0.19 -4.25 -2.34
N CYS A 66 0.30 -5.49 -2.82
CA CYS A 66 -0.19 -5.88 -4.15
C CYS A 66 -1.72 -5.84 -4.27
N MET A 67 -2.43 -6.12 -3.18
CA MET A 67 -3.90 -6.18 -3.14
C MET A 67 -4.48 -4.77 -2.98
N ARG A 68 -5.08 -4.29 -4.07
CA ARG A 68 -5.92 -3.09 -4.16
C ARG A 68 -6.78 -3.18 -5.43
N PRO A 69 -7.94 -2.49 -5.50
CA PRO A 69 -8.77 -2.50 -6.70
C PRO A 69 -7.94 -2.18 -7.95
N PRO A 70 -8.11 -2.90 -9.09
CA PRO A 70 -7.26 -2.69 -10.27
C PRO A 70 -7.22 -1.24 -10.75
N GLY A 71 -8.37 -0.55 -10.73
CA GLY A 71 -8.47 0.86 -11.10
C GLY A 71 -7.68 1.81 -10.17
N PHE A 72 -7.43 1.43 -8.92
CA PHE A 72 -6.66 2.27 -8.00
C PHE A 72 -5.18 2.30 -8.38
N LYS A 73 -4.66 1.31 -9.10
CA LYS A 73 -3.23 1.29 -9.47
C LYS A 73 -2.84 2.47 -10.38
N SER A 74 -3.76 2.95 -11.21
CA SER A 74 -3.50 4.08 -12.11
C SER A 74 -3.84 5.43 -11.49
N THR A 75 -4.64 5.49 -10.43
CA THR A 75 -5.14 6.73 -9.82
C THR A 75 -4.59 7.00 -8.42
N LEU A 76 -4.48 5.98 -7.58
CA LEU A 76 -3.98 6.08 -6.21
C LEU A 76 -2.46 6.08 -6.17
N ASP A 77 -1.79 5.14 -6.86
CA ASP A 77 -0.33 4.99 -6.79
C ASP A 77 0.41 6.30 -7.12
N PRO A 78 0.06 7.06 -8.19
CA PRO A 78 0.69 8.35 -8.46
C PRO A 78 0.53 9.34 -7.31
N LYS A 79 -0.67 9.40 -6.69
CA LYS A 79 -0.90 10.30 -5.54
C LYS A 79 -0.02 9.94 -4.36
N LEU A 80 0.17 8.64 -4.09
CA LEU A 80 1.01 8.17 -3.00
C LEU A 80 2.49 8.52 -3.23
N LEU A 81 2.96 8.40 -4.48
CA LEU A 81 4.33 8.76 -4.87
C LEU A 81 4.55 10.28 -4.82
N GLU A 82 3.65 11.06 -5.43
CA GLU A 82 3.73 12.52 -5.50
C GLU A 82 3.70 13.16 -4.09
N GLN A 83 2.93 12.56 -3.17
CA GLN A 83 2.86 12.99 -1.77
C GLN A 83 3.90 12.32 -0.86
N LYS A 84 4.77 11.45 -1.41
CA LYS A 84 5.82 10.72 -0.67
C LYS A 84 5.29 9.95 0.55
N LEU A 85 4.13 9.31 0.41
CA LEU A 85 3.47 8.60 1.51
C LEU A 85 3.93 7.16 1.67
N VAL A 86 4.63 6.62 0.67
CA VAL A 86 5.09 5.23 0.63
C VAL A 86 6.52 5.17 0.11
N ASP A 87 7.27 4.23 0.66
CA ASP A 87 8.65 3.92 0.27
C ASP A 87 8.69 2.83 -0.82
N ARG A 88 7.67 1.97 -0.86
CA ARG A 88 7.54 0.89 -1.86
C ARG A 88 6.12 0.79 -2.40
N ILE A 89 5.98 0.42 -3.67
CA ILE A 89 4.68 0.07 -4.28
C ILE A 89 4.80 -1.27 -4.99
N ALA A 90 3.94 -2.21 -4.62
CA ALA A 90 3.90 -3.53 -5.21
C ALA A 90 3.03 -3.54 -6.46
N VAL A 91 3.58 -4.08 -7.55
CA VAL A 91 2.87 -4.27 -8.84
C VAL A 91 2.12 -3.00 -9.30
N PRO A 92 2.79 -1.84 -9.40
CA PRO A 92 2.20 -0.63 -9.96
C PRO A 92 1.88 -0.82 -11.45
N HIS A 93 1.04 0.03 -12.02
CA HIS A 93 0.82 0.03 -13.46
C HIS A 93 2.11 0.45 -14.20
N LYS A 94 2.40 -0.12 -15.38
CA LYS A 94 3.64 0.14 -16.13
C LYS A 94 3.88 1.64 -16.38
N SER A 95 2.81 2.38 -16.72
CA SER A 95 2.91 3.83 -16.92
C SER A 95 3.32 4.60 -15.66
N VAL A 96 3.04 4.08 -14.47
CA VAL A 96 3.47 4.69 -13.19
C VAL A 96 4.96 4.46 -12.98
N VAL A 97 5.45 3.24 -13.27
CA VAL A 97 6.88 2.91 -13.24
C VAL A 97 7.66 3.85 -14.17
N GLU A 98 7.21 3.99 -15.41
CA GLU A 98 7.88 4.83 -16.42
C GLU A 98 7.83 6.32 -16.06
N LYS A 99 6.64 6.85 -15.71
CA LYS A 99 6.45 8.27 -15.35
C LYS A 99 7.32 8.68 -14.16
N HIS A 100 7.41 7.84 -13.14
CA HIS A 100 8.12 8.14 -11.89
C HIS A 100 9.54 7.58 -11.85
N ARG A 101 10.00 6.90 -12.93
CA ARG A 101 11.32 6.25 -13.03
C ARG A 101 11.62 5.37 -11.81
N LEU A 102 10.65 4.53 -11.45
CA LEU A 102 10.79 3.66 -10.28
C LEU A 102 11.79 2.55 -10.58
N GLU A 103 12.70 2.31 -9.65
CA GLU A 103 13.51 1.10 -9.66
C GLU A 103 12.63 -0.13 -9.40
N VAL A 104 12.86 -1.19 -10.16
CA VAL A 104 12.04 -2.40 -10.11
C VAL A 104 12.80 -3.51 -9.40
N VAL A 105 12.17 -4.03 -8.35
CA VAL A 105 12.67 -5.16 -7.57
C VAL A 105 11.76 -6.36 -7.83
N HIS A 106 12.32 -7.46 -8.35
CA HIS A 106 11.58 -8.69 -8.64
C HIS A 106 11.37 -9.56 -7.40
N ALA A 107 10.69 -9.01 -6.40
CA ALA A 107 10.42 -9.67 -5.13
C ALA A 107 9.01 -9.41 -4.60
N CYS A 108 8.64 -10.12 -3.53
CA CYS A 108 7.41 -9.85 -2.79
C CYS A 108 7.52 -8.52 -2.02
N CYS A 109 6.39 -7.84 -1.83
CA CYS A 109 6.29 -6.59 -1.09
C CYS A 109 6.72 -6.64 0.38
N SER A 110 6.92 -7.84 0.94
CA SER A 110 7.34 -8.06 2.32
C SER A 110 8.83 -8.37 2.48
N ILE A 111 9.61 -8.32 1.39
CA ILE A 111 11.04 -8.66 1.44
C ILE A 111 11.79 -7.72 2.41
N PRO A 112 12.66 -8.25 3.30
CA PRO A 112 13.53 -7.44 4.14
C PRO A 112 14.42 -6.50 3.31
N HIS A 113 14.77 -5.34 3.88
CA HIS A 113 15.54 -4.31 3.18
C HIS A 113 16.92 -4.85 2.75
N GLU A 114 17.55 -5.66 3.61
CA GLU A 114 18.89 -6.23 3.41
C GLU A 114 18.96 -7.24 2.25
N LEU A 115 17.80 -7.67 1.73
CA LEU A 115 17.71 -8.59 0.62
C LEU A 115 17.34 -7.91 -0.70
N ILE A 116 16.95 -6.63 -0.69
CA ILE A 116 16.49 -5.92 -1.90
C ILE A 116 17.52 -5.98 -3.03
N ASP A 117 18.79 -5.75 -2.70
CA ASP A 117 19.87 -5.66 -3.69
C ASP A 117 20.04 -6.94 -4.52
N LYS A 118 19.58 -8.08 -4.00
CA LYS A 118 19.64 -9.37 -4.69
C LYS A 118 18.58 -9.52 -5.80
N TYR A 119 17.63 -8.59 -5.87
CA TYR A 119 16.45 -8.70 -6.74
C TYR A 119 16.23 -7.46 -7.62
N PHE A 120 17.18 -6.52 -7.69
CA PHE A 120 17.16 -5.49 -8.72
C PHE A 120 17.33 -6.10 -10.10
N THR A 121 16.76 -5.43 -11.10
CA THR A 121 17.12 -5.62 -12.50
C THR A 121 18.35 -4.79 -12.84
N ASP A 122 19.25 -5.35 -13.65
CA ASP A 122 20.16 -4.56 -14.50
C ASP A 122 19.39 -3.80 -15.59
#